data_AF-A0A5N8XUP5-F1
#
_entry.id   AF-A0A5N8XUP5-F1
#
_cell.length_a   1.000
_cell.length_b   1.000
_cell.length_c   1.000
_cell.angle_alpha   90.00
_cell.angle_beta   90.00
_cell.angle_gamma   90.00
#
_symmetry.space_group_name_H-M   'P 1'
#
loop_
_entity.id
_entity.type
_entity.pdbx_description
1 polymer ?
#
loop_
_entity_poly.entity_id
_entity_poly.type
_entity_poly.pdbx_seq_one_letter_code
_entity_poly.pdbx_strand_id
1 'polypeptide(L)' 'MAICPFDGDTVAGMPSSVSVPVTGWGRTAPTAARLIRPRTYEEAAAAVLACGARGGIARG' A
#
# COMPACT_ATOMS: atom_id res chain seq x y z
N MET A 1 9.82 -20.35 -2.15
CA MET A 1 10.76 -19.26 -1.84
C MET A 1 10.63 -18.24 -2.97
N ALA A 2 9.68 -17.32 -2.87
CA ALA A 2 9.41 -16.32 -3.91
C ALA A 2 9.69 -14.93 -3.31
N ILE A 3 10.82 -14.36 -3.71
CA ILE A 3 11.16 -12.95 -3.50
C ILE A 3 10.28 -12.19 -4.49
N CYS A 4 9.22 -11.53 -4.02
CA CYS A 4 8.41 -10.67 -4.88
C CYS A 4 9.28 -9.46 -5.28
N PRO A 5 9.52 -9.22 -6.58
CA PRO A 5 10.33 -8.11 -7.05
C PRO A 5 9.46 -6.87 -7.11
N PHE A 6 9.20 -6.24 -5.98
CA PHE A 6 8.60 -4.91 -5.96
C PHE A 6 9.67 -3.92 -5.53
N ASP A 7 10.49 -3.52 -6.50
CA ASP A 7 11.38 -2.36 -6.38
C ASP A 7 10.55 -1.15 -5.94
N GLY A 8 11.04 -0.49 -4.90
CA GLY A 8 10.30 0.44 -4.04
C GLY A 8 9.95 1.78 -4.68
N ASP A 9 10.20 1.96 -5.98
CA ASP A 9 10.23 3.24 -6.69
C ASP A 9 9.17 3.36 -7.81
N THR A 10 8.55 2.26 -8.26
CA THR A 10 7.67 2.27 -9.45
C THR A 10 6.18 2.55 -9.19
N VAL A 11 5.75 2.70 -7.93
CA VAL A 11 4.31 2.91 -7.59
C VAL A 11 3.77 4.32 -7.91
N ALA A 12 4.65 5.27 -8.27
CA ALA A 12 4.23 6.64 -8.59
C ALA A 12 3.54 6.77 -9.96
N GLY A 13 3.60 5.73 -10.82
CA GLY A 13 3.05 5.76 -12.18
C GLY A 13 2.10 4.61 -12.54
N MET A 14 1.80 3.69 -11.61
CA MET A 14 0.93 2.54 -11.90
C MET A 14 -0.53 2.89 -11.63
N PRO A 15 -1.49 2.53 -12.52
CA PRO A 15 -2.89 2.80 -12.29
C PRO A 15 -3.31 2.20 -10.94
N SER A 16 -4.02 2.99 -10.15
CA SER A 16 -4.43 2.76 -8.75
C SER A 16 -5.32 1.52 -8.52
N SER A 17 -5.51 0.70 -9.54
CA SER A 17 -6.27 -0.55 -9.55
C SER A 17 -5.45 -1.80 -9.23
N VAL A 18 -4.10 -1.73 -9.19
CA VAL A 18 -3.28 -2.89 -8.85
C VAL A 18 -3.18 -3.02 -7.33
N SER A 19 -3.96 -3.95 -6.77
CA SER A 19 -3.85 -4.34 -5.36
C SER A 19 -2.64 -5.27 -5.19
N VAL A 20 -1.78 -4.98 -4.21
CA VAL A 20 -0.65 -5.85 -3.85
C VAL A 20 -0.95 -6.64 -2.58
N PRO A 21 -0.42 -7.87 -2.45
CA PRO A 21 -0.52 -8.60 -1.20
C PRO A 21 0.40 -7.98 -0.16
N VAL A 22 -0.17 -7.50 0.94
CA VAL A 22 0.56 -7.04 2.13
C VAL A 22 0.45 -8.06 3.25
N THR A 23 1.55 -8.29 3.96
CA THR A 23 1.58 -9.14 5.14
C THR A 23 2.03 -8.34 6.36
N GLY A 24 1.61 -8.74 7.55
CA GLY A 24 2.22 -8.25 8.79
C GLY A 24 3.70 -8.67 8.90
N TRP A 25 4.40 -8.19 9.93
CA TRP A 25 5.80 -8.57 10.18
C TRP A 25 5.95 -10.10 10.31
N GLY A 26 5.01 -10.76 10.99
CA GLY A 26 4.98 -12.22 11.08
C GLY A 26 4.78 -12.96 9.75
N ARG A 27 4.58 -12.24 8.64
CA ARG A 27 4.31 -12.79 7.29
C ARG A 27 3.09 -13.71 7.26
N THR A 28 2.12 -13.46 8.12
CA THR A 28 0.85 -14.19 8.18
C THR A 28 -0.28 -13.37 7.57
N ALA A 29 -1.29 -14.07 7.03
CA ALA A 29 -2.52 -13.52 6.43
C ALA A 29 -2.27 -12.43 5.36
N PRO A 30 -1.86 -12.82 4.14
CA PRO A 30 -1.71 -11.86 3.04
C PRO A 30 -3.06 -11.21 2.70
N THR A 31 -3.08 -9.88 2.73
CA THR A 31 -4.26 -9.08 2.39
C THR A 31 -3.98 -8.27 1.13
N ALA A 32 -4.86 -8.35 0.13
CA ALA A 32 -4.75 -7.51 -1.05
C ALA A 32 -5.13 -6.06 -0.70
N ALA A 33 -4.21 -5.12 -0.88
CA ALA A 33 -4.40 -3.71 -0.57
C ALA A 33 -3.77 -2.81 -1.63
N ARG A 34 -4.31 -1.61 -1.80
CA ARG A 34 -3.70 -0.56 -2.62
C ARG A 34 -2.58 0.11 -1.82
N LEU A 35 -1.35 0.04 -2.31
CA LEU A 35 -0.24 0.77 -1.70
C LEU A 35 -0.20 2.22 -2.16
N ILE A 36 -0.06 3.14 -1.21
CA ILE A 36 0.20 4.56 -1.44
C ILE A 36 1.47 4.89 -0.67
N ARG A 37 2.44 5.54 -1.32
CA ARG A 37 3.69 6.02 -0.69
C ARG A 37 3.71 7.55 -0.71
N PRO A 38 3.00 8.21 0.23
CA PRO A 38 2.96 9.65 0.29
C PRO A 38 4.36 10.21 0.56
N ARG A 39 4.73 11.28 -0.15
CA ARG A 39 5.99 12.00 0.02
C ARG A 39 5.80 13.27 0.86
N THR A 40 4.55 13.70 1.01
CA THR A 40 4.16 14.87 1.79
C THR A 40 3.07 14.52 2.81
N TYR A 41 2.93 15.39 3.82
CA TYR A 41 1.87 15.25 4.83
C TYR A 41 0.47 15.36 4.21
N GLU A 42 0.28 16.28 3.27
CA GLU A 42 -1.00 16.50 2.59
C GLU A 42 -1.45 15.27 1.80
N GLU A 43 -0.51 14.60 1.10
CA GLU A 43 -0.79 13.34 0.40
C GLU A 43 -1.18 12.22 1.37
N ALA A 44 -0.54 12.16 2.55
CA ALA A 44 -0.90 11.18 3.57
C ALA A 44 -2.31 11.44 4.13
N ALA A 45 -2.65 12.69 4.41
CA ALA A 45 -3.98 13.07 4.87
C ALA A 45 -5.05 12.76 3.80
N ALA A 46 -4.78 13.09 2.53
CA ALA A 46 -5.66 12.77 1.42
C ALA A 46 -5.86 11.25 1.26
N ALA A 47 -4.81 10.45 1.44
CA ALA A 47 -4.89 8.99 1.38
C ALA A 47 -5.74 8.40 2.51
N VAL A 48 -5.64 8.93 3.73
CA VAL A 48 -6.47 8.51 4.87
C VAL A 48 -7.93 8.92 4.66
N LEU A 49 -8.20 10.13 4.19
CA LEU A 49 -9.55 10.60 3.90
C LEU A 49 -10.20 9.84 2.74
N ALA A 50 -9.41 9.42 1.75
CA ALA A 50 -9.86 8.59 0.64
C ALA A 50 -10.01 7.10 1.00
N CYS A 51 -9.72 6.69 2.25
CA CYS A 51 -9.92 5.30 2.66
C CYS A 51 -11.41 4.97 2.67
N GLY A 52 -11.79 3.97 1.87
CA GLY A 52 -13.16 3.45 1.84
C GLY A 52 -13.52 2.60 3.06
N ALA A 53 -14.71 1.97 3.03
CA ALA A 53 -15.27 1.20 4.14
C ALA A 53 -14.41 0.03 4.66
N ARG A 54 -13.39 -0.40 3.91
CA ARG A 54 -12.43 -1.45 4.32
C ARG A 54 -11.31 -0.93 5.22
N GLY A 55 -11.17 0.39 5.38
CA GLY A 55 -10.14 1.03 6.17
C GLY A 55 -8.78 1.12 5.47
N GLY A 56 -7.83 1.76 6.14
CA GLY A 56 -6.43 1.89 5.68
C GLY A 56 -5.47 1.13 6.59
N ILE A 57 -4.39 0.60 6.01
CA ILE A 57 -3.30 -0.03 6.76
C ILE A 57 -2.17 0.99 6.84
N ALA A 58 -2.02 1.66 7.98
CA ALA A 58 -0.91 2.58 8.20
C ALA A 58 0.41 1.80 8.31
N ARG A 59 1.39 2.16 7.48
CA ARG A 59 2.76 1.63 7.50
C ARG A 59 3.69 2.79 7.82
N GLY A 60 4.32 2.73 9.00
CA GLY A 60 5.43 3.60 9.40
C GLY A 60 6.75 3.09 8.87
#